data_AF-C5IXN0-F1
#
_entry.id   AF-C5IXN0-F1
#
_cell.length_a   1.000
_cell.length_b   1.000
_cell.length_c   1.000
_cell.angle_alpha   90.00
_cell.angle_beta   90.00
_cell.angle_gamma   90.00
#
_symmetry.space_group_name_H-M   'P 1'
#
loop_
_entity.id
_entity.type
_entity.pdbx_description
1 polymer ?
#
loop_
_entity_poly.entity_id
_entity_poly.type
_entity_poly.pdbx_seq_one_letter_code
_entity_poly.pdbx_strand_id
1 'polypeptide(L)'
;NTAANLLFGVVGGPPAVTAFLRASGDTVSRSDRLEPELNSFAKGDPRDTTTPAAMAATLQRVVLGEVLQPASRQQLADWLIDNETGDACLRAGLGKRWRVGDKTGSNGEDARNDIAVLWPVAGGAPWVLTAYLQAGAISYEQRASVLAQVGRIADRLIG
;
A
#
# COMPACT_ATOMS: atom_id res chain seq x y z
N ASN A 1 7.46 11.95 4.50
CA ASN A 1 8.89 11.58 4.48
C ASN A 1 9.57 11.77 5.83
N THR A 2 9.71 12.98 6.36
CA THR A 2 10.38 13.21 7.67
C THR A 2 9.80 12.38 8.82
N ALA A 3 8.48 12.31 8.95
CA ALA A 3 7.84 11.48 9.97
C ALA A 3 8.21 9.98 9.85
N ALA A 4 8.29 9.45 8.62
CA ALA A 4 8.71 8.07 8.39
C ALA A 4 10.18 7.86 8.81
N ASN A 5 11.08 8.78 8.48
CA ASN A 5 12.49 8.71 8.90
C ASN A 5 12.65 8.72 10.42
N LEU A 6 11.84 9.52 11.14
CA LEU A 6 11.84 9.52 12.60
C LEU A 6 11.34 8.18 13.16
N LEU A 7 10.27 7.62 12.59
CA LEU A 7 9.75 6.31 13.00
C LEU A 7 10.72 5.18 12.69
N PHE A 8 11.46 5.23 11.57
CA PHE A 8 12.57 4.32 11.31
C PHE A 8 13.61 4.37 12.42
N GLY A 9 13.96 5.56 12.92
CA GLY A 9 14.86 5.72 14.07
C GLY A 9 14.35 5.06 15.36
N VAL A 10 13.02 5.00 15.56
CA VAL A 10 12.41 4.33 16.72
C VAL A 10 12.43 2.80 16.57
N VAL A 11 12.17 2.26 15.38
CA VAL A 11 12.02 0.81 15.17
C VAL A 11 13.32 0.07 14.86
N GLY A 12 14.44 0.77 14.67
CA GLY A 12 15.75 0.16 14.35
C GLY A 12 16.13 0.20 12.87
N GLY A 13 15.55 1.12 12.10
CA GLY A 13 15.87 1.38 10.70
C GLY A 13 15.26 0.38 9.70
N PRO A 14 15.59 0.52 8.40
CA PRO A 14 15.08 -0.34 7.33
C PRO A 14 15.28 -1.86 7.57
N PRO A 15 16.43 -2.33 8.10
CA PRO A 15 16.62 -3.76 8.39
C PRO A 15 15.60 -4.32 9.40
N ALA A 16 15.18 -3.52 10.39
CA ALA A 16 14.19 -3.93 11.37
C ALA A 16 12.78 -4.06 10.75
N VAL A 17 12.44 -3.20 9.79
CA VAL A 17 11.20 -3.34 9.00
C VAL A 17 11.25 -4.63 8.17
N THR A 18 12.37 -4.92 7.51
CA THR A 18 12.53 -6.20 6.79
C THR A 18 12.41 -7.40 7.75
N ALA A 19 13.00 -7.34 8.94
CA ALA A 19 12.89 -8.39 9.94
C ALA A 19 11.43 -8.60 10.40
N PHE A 20 10.69 -7.52 10.64
CA PHE A 20 9.26 -7.58 10.96
C PHE A 20 8.44 -8.22 9.83
N LEU A 21 8.71 -7.87 8.58
CA LEU A 21 8.08 -8.48 7.41
C LEU A 21 8.34 -10.00 7.36
N ARG A 22 9.59 -10.42 7.58
CA ARG A 22 9.95 -11.85 7.65
C ARG A 22 9.23 -12.57 8.79
N ALA A 23 9.20 -11.98 9.99
CA ALA A 23 8.54 -12.54 11.17
C ALA A 23 7.01 -12.68 10.99
N SER A 24 6.40 -11.79 10.20
CA SER A 24 4.97 -11.81 9.87
C SER A 24 4.64 -12.67 8.64
N GLY A 25 5.62 -13.37 8.05
CA GLY A 25 5.42 -14.32 6.95
C GLY A 25 5.56 -13.74 5.54
N ASP A 26 6.04 -12.50 5.40
CA ASP A 26 6.45 -11.94 4.10
C ASP A 26 7.92 -12.28 3.83
N THR A 27 8.17 -13.15 2.86
CA THR A 27 9.52 -13.58 2.46
C THR A 27 10.07 -12.78 1.27
N VAL A 28 9.33 -11.82 0.75
CA VAL A 28 9.63 -11.12 -0.51
C VAL A 28 9.97 -9.65 -0.25
N SER A 29 9.06 -8.90 0.37
CA SER A 29 9.21 -7.46 0.58
C SER A 29 10.46 -7.14 1.37
N ARG A 30 11.13 -6.05 1.05
CA ARG A 30 12.32 -5.58 1.76
C ARG A 30 12.39 -4.07 1.82
N SER A 31 12.98 -3.57 2.89
CA SER A 31 13.27 -2.17 3.15
C SER A 31 14.76 -2.05 3.45
N ASP A 32 15.44 -1.19 2.70
CA ASP A 32 16.89 -1.08 2.66
C ASP A 32 17.37 0.36 2.90
N ARG A 33 16.57 1.37 2.55
CA ARG A 33 16.93 2.80 2.63
C ARG A 33 15.89 3.65 3.35
N LEU A 34 16.28 4.86 3.73
CA LEU A 34 15.40 5.91 4.27
C LEU A 34 14.85 6.79 3.14
N GLU A 35 13.95 7.71 3.49
CA GLU A 35 13.51 8.76 2.58
C GLU A 35 14.58 9.85 2.44
N PRO A 36 14.82 10.40 1.22
CA PRO A 36 14.12 10.10 -0.03
C PRO A 36 14.71 8.94 -0.85
N GLU A 37 15.85 8.37 -0.45
CA GLU A 37 16.64 7.44 -1.26
C GLU A 37 15.92 6.13 -1.61
N LEU A 38 14.95 5.71 -0.80
CA LEU A 38 14.13 4.52 -1.06
C LEU A 38 13.28 4.62 -2.34
N ASN A 39 13.03 5.83 -2.85
CA ASN A 39 12.25 6.03 -4.08
C ASN A 39 13.06 5.80 -5.37
N SER A 40 14.39 5.71 -5.27
CA SER A 40 15.24 5.46 -6.44
C SER A 40 15.24 3.98 -6.80
N PHE A 41 14.85 3.69 -8.03
CA PHE A 41 14.77 2.34 -8.57
C PHE A 41 15.48 2.27 -9.94
N ALA A 42 16.19 1.17 -10.16
CA ALA A 42 16.70 0.79 -11.47
C ALA A 42 16.26 -0.65 -11.75
N LYS A 43 16.06 -1.00 -13.03
CA LYS A 43 15.68 -2.36 -13.42
C LYS A 43 16.71 -3.36 -12.88
N GLY A 44 16.25 -4.28 -12.03
CA GLY A 44 17.08 -5.31 -11.40
C GLY A 44 17.64 -4.93 -10.03
N ASP A 45 17.43 -3.70 -9.54
CA ASP A 45 17.74 -3.33 -8.15
C ASP A 45 16.72 -3.98 -7.21
N PRO A 46 17.15 -4.87 -6.29
CA PRO A 46 16.22 -5.54 -5.40
C PRO A 46 15.77 -4.63 -4.23
N ARG A 47 16.47 -3.53 -3.95
CA ARG A 47 16.26 -2.74 -2.73
C ARG A 47 14.91 -2.02 -2.73
N ASP A 48 14.27 -1.98 -1.57
CA ASP A 48 12.99 -1.28 -1.34
C ASP A 48 11.86 -1.76 -2.26
N THR A 49 11.86 -3.06 -2.59
CA THR A 49 10.89 -3.69 -3.49
C THR A 49 9.94 -4.64 -2.78
N THR A 50 8.83 -4.90 -3.44
CA THR A 50 7.82 -5.91 -3.10
C THR A 50 7.22 -6.48 -4.40
N THR A 51 6.31 -7.44 -4.27
CA THR A 51 5.42 -7.85 -5.38
C THR A 51 3.97 -7.56 -4.99
N PRO A 52 3.05 -7.37 -5.95
CA PRO A 52 1.64 -7.15 -5.64
C PRO A 52 1.06 -8.24 -4.72
N ALA A 53 1.37 -9.51 -4.99
CA ALA A 53 0.91 -10.63 -4.18
C ALA A 53 1.49 -10.62 -2.76
N ALA A 54 2.79 -10.31 -2.60
CA ALA A 54 3.42 -10.23 -1.28
C ALA A 54 2.80 -9.09 -0.45
N MET A 55 2.66 -7.90 -1.02
CA MET A 55 2.06 -6.77 -0.32
C MET A 55 0.58 -7.02 0.01
N ALA A 56 -0.18 -7.66 -0.87
CA ALA A 56 -1.57 -8.01 -0.59
C ALA A 56 -1.69 -8.96 0.62
N ALA A 57 -0.84 -9.99 0.65
CA ALA A 57 -0.79 -10.92 1.78
C ALA A 57 -0.32 -10.23 3.07
N THR A 58 0.67 -9.35 2.99
CA THR A 58 1.15 -8.57 4.15
C THR A 58 0.06 -7.65 4.70
N LEU A 59 -0.63 -6.91 3.83
CA LEU A 59 -1.72 -6.04 4.25
C LEU A 59 -2.87 -6.83 4.88
N GLN A 60 -3.20 -8.00 4.32
CA GLN A 60 -4.15 -8.93 4.94
C GLN A 60 -3.72 -9.32 6.36
N ARG A 61 -2.46 -9.76 6.55
CA ARG A 61 -2.00 -10.24 7.87
C ARG A 61 -1.94 -9.13 8.92
N VAL A 62 -1.50 -7.93 8.52
CA VAL A 62 -1.25 -6.81 9.43
C VAL A 62 -2.55 -6.06 9.77
N VAL A 63 -3.45 -5.87 8.80
CA VAL A 63 -4.68 -5.08 8.97
C VAL A 63 -5.90 -5.95 9.31
N LEU A 64 -5.94 -7.20 8.86
CA LEU A 64 -7.10 -8.08 9.02
C LEU A 64 -6.79 -9.34 9.85
N GLY A 65 -5.52 -9.71 9.97
CA GLY A 65 -5.06 -10.86 10.75
C GLY A 65 -4.61 -10.51 12.16
N GLU A 66 -3.90 -11.44 12.79
CA GLU A 66 -3.50 -11.36 14.21
C GLU A 66 -2.01 -11.04 14.41
N VAL A 67 -1.33 -10.45 13.41
CA VAL A 67 0.06 -9.98 13.56
C VAL A 67 0.15 -8.84 14.56
N LEU A 68 -0.87 -7.97 14.58
CA LEU A 68 -0.98 -6.86 15.51
C LEU A 68 -2.01 -7.17 16.60
N GLN A 69 -1.80 -6.59 17.78
CA GLN A 69 -2.82 -6.58 18.84
C GLN A 69 -4.08 -5.85 18.35
N PRO A 70 -5.28 -6.20 18.85
CA PRO A 70 -6.54 -5.64 18.34
C PRO A 70 -6.59 -4.11 18.28
N ALA A 71 -6.09 -3.42 19.32
CA ALA A 71 -6.06 -1.96 19.36
C ALA A 71 -5.13 -1.36 18.29
N SER A 72 -3.94 -1.93 18.09
CA SER A 72 -3.00 -1.48 17.06
C SER A 72 -3.51 -1.75 15.65
N ARG A 73 -4.18 -2.89 15.45
CA ARG A 73 -4.83 -3.24 14.19
C ARG A 73 -5.94 -2.25 13.83
N GLN A 74 -6.79 -1.90 14.80
CA GLN A 74 -7.84 -0.90 14.61
C GLN A 74 -7.25 0.46 14.28
N GLN A 75 -6.24 0.91 15.03
CA GLN A 75 -5.58 2.19 14.79
C GLN A 75 -4.96 2.27 13.37
N LEU A 76 -4.30 1.21 12.91
CA LEU A 76 -3.76 1.16 11.56
C LEU A 76 -4.87 1.20 10.50
N ALA A 77 -5.97 0.47 10.71
CA ALA A 77 -7.11 0.51 9.80
C ALA A 77 -7.71 1.92 9.73
N ASP A 78 -7.87 2.60 10.86
CA ASP A 78 -8.40 3.96 10.93
C ASP A 78 -7.50 4.95 10.18
N TRP A 79 -6.18 4.88 10.36
CA TRP A 79 -5.24 5.70 9.60
C TRP A 79 -5.27 5.46 8.09
N LEU A 80 -5.45 4.21 7.66
CA LEU A 80 -5.59 3.89 6.24
C LEU A 80 -6.91 4.45 5.69
N ILE A 81 -8.00 4.33 6.45
CA ILE A 81 -9.33 4.84 6.08
C ILE A 81 -9.29 6.36 5.92
N ASP A 82 -8.59 7.05 6.81
CA ASP A 82 -8.44 8.51 6.88
C ASP A 82 -7.33 9.06 5.96
N ASN A 83 -6.78 8.24 5.05
CA ASN A 83 -5.76 8.70 4.11
C ASN A 83 -6.30 9.77 3.14
N GLU A 84 -5.67 10.95 3.14
CA GLU A 84 -6.04 12.08 2.27
C GLU A 84 -5.34 12.08 0.90
N THR A 85 -4.41 11.15 0.66
CA THR A 85 -3.57 11.16 -0.56
C THR A 85 -4.11 10.29 -1.71
N GLY A 86 -5.15 9.49 -1.42
CA GLY A 86 -5.63 8.39 -2.26
C GLY A 86 -6.80 8.72 -3.19
N ASP A 87 -7.41 9.90 -3.05
CA ASP A 87 -8.71 10.20 -3.67
C ASP A 87 -8.75 10.01 -5.18
N ALA A 88 -7.67 10.37 -5.88
CA ALA A 88 -7.56 10.24 -7.33
C ALA A 88 -7.07 8.85 -7.81
N CYS A 89 -6.70 7.94 -6.91
CA CYS A 89 -6.12 6.63 -7.22
C CYS A 89 -7.20 5.54 -7.17
N LEU A 90 -7.01 4.45 -6.42
CA LEU A 90 -7.98 3.34 -6.38
C LEU A 90 -9.38 3.83 -5.94
N ARG A 91 -9.45 4.74 -4.97
CA ARG A 91 -10.72 5.29 -4.43
C ARG A 91 -11.62 5.87 -5.51
N ALA A 92 -11.06 6.62 -6.48
CA ALA A 92 -11.83 7.20 -7.58
C ALA A 92 -12.55 6.16 -8.46
N GLY A 93 -12.15 4.90 -8.40
CA GLY A 93 -12.77 3.82 -9.15
C GLY A 93 -13.69 2.91 -8.35
N LEU A 94 -13.70 3.00 -7.02
CA LEU A 94 -14.44 2.09 -6.15
C LEU A 94 -15.82 2.65 -5.83
N GLY A 95 -16.83 1.78 -5.82
CA GLY A 95 -18.21 2.17 -5.50
C GLY A 95 -18.42 2.47 -4.01
N LYS A 96 -19.53 3.13 -3.68
CA LYS A 96 -19.93 3.50 -2.30
C LYS A 96 -20.26 2.30 -1.39
N ARG A 97 -20.23 1.08 -1.92
CA ARG A 97 -20.40 -0.17 -1.15
C ARG A 97 -19.19 -0.50 -0.28
N TRP A 98 -18.07 0.20 -0.45
CA TRP A 98 -16.84 -0.01 0.28
C TRP A 98 -16.56 1.15 1.23
N ARG A 99 -16.17 0.81 2.47
CA ARG A 99 -15.27 1.65 3.24
C ARG A 99 -13.86 1.30 2.79
N VAL A 100 -13.11 2.29 2.30
CA VAL A 100 -11.77 2.09 1.74
C VAL A 100 -10.76 2.63 2.73
N GLY A 101 -9.69 1.87 2.96
CA GLY A 101 -8.48 2.37 3.59
C GLY A 101 -7.28 2.03 2.73
N ASP A 102 -6.47 3.03 2.40
CA ASP A 102 -5.42 2.90 1.38
C ASP A 102 -4.14 3.64 1.74
N LYS A 103 -3.06 3.32 1.01
CA LYS A 103 -1.81 4.05 1.06
C LYS A 103 -1.19 4.17 -0.33
N THR A 104 -1.00 5.41 -0.76
CA THR A 104 -0.34 5.72 -2.03
C THR A 104 1.19 5.73 -1.93
N GLY A 105 1.86 5.52 -3.06
CA GLY A 105 3.30 5.71 -3.24
C GLY A 105 3.62 6.33 -4.59
N SER A 106 4.68 7.14 -4.67
CA SER A 106 5.08 7.83 -5.91
C SER A 106 6.52 8.30 -5.80
N ASN A 107 7.31 8.11 -6.85
CA ASN A 107 8.62 8.77 -6.97
C ASN A 107 8.53 10.14 -7.68
N GLY A 108 7.35 10.50 -8.20
CA GLY A 108 7.11 11.77 -8.89
C GLY A 108 7.50 11.77 -10.37
N GLU A 109 8.29 10.80 -10.80
CA GLU A 109 8.83 10.74 -12.16
C GLU A 109 8.03 9.75 -13.01
N ASP A 110 8.06 8.48 -12.64
CA ASP A 110 7.54 7.38 -13.45
C ASP A 110 6.81 6.28 -12.65
N ALA A 111 6.86 6.32 -11.32
CA ALA A 111 6.21 5.34 -10.44
C ALA A 111 4.96 5.92 -9.76
N ARG A 112 3.87 5.15 -9.73
CA ARG A 112 2.68 5.44 -8.92
C ARG A 112 2.06 4.13 -8.43
N ASN A 113 1.88 4.01 -7.13
CA ASN A 113 1.37 2.81 -6.49
C ASN A 113 0.22 3.17 -5.56
N ASP A 114 -0.66 2.21 -5.32
CA ASP A 114 -1.71 2.31 -4.32
C ASP A 114 -2.09 0.90 -3.83
N ILE A 115 -2.25 0.77 -2.52
CA ILE A 115 -2.64 -0.48 -1.86
C ILE A 115 -3.81 -0.19 -0.93
N ALA A 116 -4.82 -1.05 -0.91
CA ALA A 116 -6.06 -0.79 -0.21
C ALA A 116 -6.65 -2.04 0.44
N VAL A 117 -7.31 -1.81 1.57
CA VAL A 117 -8.28 -2.74 2.18
C VAL A 117 -9.68 -2.19 1.95
N LEU A 118 -10.57 -3.06 1.49
CA LEU A 118 -11.94 -2.74 1.13
C LEU A 118 -12.88 -3.48 2.07
N TRP A 119 -13.53 -2.76 2.97
CA TRP A 119 -14.55 -3.32 3.87
C TRP A 119 -15.94 -3.11 3.28
N PRO A 120 -16.73 -4.17 3.02
CA PRO A 120 -18.10 -4.00 2.56
C PRO A 120 -18.93 -3.25 3.62
N VAL A 121 -19.60 -2.17 3.23
CA VAL A 121 -20.46 -1.38 4.13
C VAL A 121 -21.65 -2.20 4.63
N ALA A 122 -22.15 -3.14 3.81
CA ALA A 122 -23.21 -4.06 4.19
C ALA A 122 -22.75 -5.19 5.12
N GLY A 123 -21.47 -5.23 5.50
CA GLY A 123 -20.85 -6.35 6.21
C GLY A 123 -20.41 -7.48 5.28
N GLY A 124 -19.58 -8.39 5.80
CA GLY A 124 -19.00 -9.50 5.06
C GLY A 124 -17.46 -9.46 5.04
N ALA A 125 -16.87 -10.34 4.24
CA ALA A 125 -15.42 -10.47 4.16
C ALA A 125 -14.78 -9.24 3.49
N PRO A 126 -13.75 -8.63 4.09
CA PRO A 126 -12.97 -7.57 3.47
C PRO A 126 -12.11 -8.11 2.33
N TRP A 127 -11.74 -7.21 1.40
CA TRP A 127 -10.85 -7.50 0.28
C TRP A 127 -9.58 -6.69 0.38
N VAL A 128 -8.51 -7.20 -0.23
CA VAL A 128 -7.25 -6.47 -0.39
C VAL A 128 -6.97 -6.28 -1.88
N LEU A 129 -6.64 -5.05 -2.26
CA LEU A 129 -6.29 -4.66 -3.62
C LEU A 129 -4.92 -3.98 -3.62
N THR A 130 -4.02 -4.39 -4.51
CA THR A 130 -2.72 -3.76 -4.66
C THR A 130 -2.45 -3.46 -6.13
N ALA A 131 -1.91 -2.28 -6.40
CA ALA A 131 -1.60 -1.83 -7.75
C ALA A 131 -0.27 -1.07 -7.75
N TYR A 132 0.64 -1.51 -8.62
CA TYR A 132 1.95 -0.90 -8.82
C TYR A 132 2.12 -0.55 -10.29
N LEU A 133 2.45 0.70 -10.58
CA LEU A 133 2.59 1.20 -11.95
C LEU A 133 3.94 1.90 -12.12
N GLN A 134 4.76 1.36 -13.03
CA GLN A 134 5.94 2.03 -13.58
C GLN A 134 5.62 2.46 -15.01
N ALA A 135 5.38 3.74 -15.24
CA ALA A 135 5.02 4.31 -16.54
C ALA A 135 5.48 5.78 -16.66
N GLY A 136 6.71 5.98 -17.13
CA GLY A 136 7.31 7.31 -17.33
C GLY A 136 6.81 8.07 -18.55
N ALA A 137 6.11 7.39 -19.47
CA ALA A 137 5.61 8.00 -20.71
C ALA A 137 4.29 8.80 -20.53
N ILE A 138 3.70 8.76 -19.35
CA ILE A 138 2.41 9.43 -19.04
C ILE A 138 2.58 10.39 -17.85
N SER A 139 1.65 11.33 -17.67
CA SER A 139 1.70 12.29 -16.57
C SER A 139 1.38 11.65 -15.21
N TYR A 140 1.65 12.39 -14.13
CA TYR A 140 1.28 11.99 -12.77
C TYR A 140 -0.23 11.72 -12.62
N GLU A 141 -1.05 12.62 -13.17
CA GLU A 141 -2.51 12.53 -13.16
C GLU A 141 -3.00 11.35 -14.01
N GLN A 142 -2.35 11.10 -15.14
CA GLN A 142 -2.65 9.95 -15.98
C GLN A 142 -2.33 8.63 -15.26
N ARG A 143 -1.20 8.56 -14.53
CA ARG A 143 -0.87 7.40 -13.67
C ARG A 143 -1.94 7.19 -12.59
N ALA A 144 -2.39 8.25 -11.92
CA ALA A 144 -3.49 8.16 -10.95
C ALA A 144 -4.78 7.64 -11.61
N SER A 145 -5.12 8.13 -12.82
CA SER A 145 -6.28 7.66 -13.59
C SER A 145 -6.20 6.17 -13.96
N VAL A 146 -4.99 5.65 -14.24
CA VAL A 146 -4.78 4.20 -14.43
C VAL A 146 -5.12 3.43 -13.16
N LEU A 147 -4.68 3.89 -11.98
CA LEU A 147 -5.05 3.26 -10.71
C LEU A 147 -6.57 3.33 -10.45
N ALA A 148 -7.23 4.44 -10.79
CA ALA A 148 -8.68 4.54 -10.72
C ALA A 148 -9.38 3.54 -11.66
N GLN A 149 -8.81 3.25 -12.85
CA GLN A 149 -9.32 2.19 -13.72
C GLN A 149 -9.18 0.81 -13.10
N VAL A 150 -8.05 0.53 -12.42
CA VAL A 150 -7.87 -0.72 -11.66
C VAL A 150 -8.96 -0.84 -10.58
N GLY A 151 -9.23 0.23 -9.83
CA GLY A 151 -10.32 0.28 -8.85
C GLY A 151 -11.69 -0.06 -9.48
N ARG A 152 -12.03 0.53 -10.63
CA ARG A 152 -13.28 0.23 -11.36
C ARG A 152 -13.38 -1.21 -11.88
N ILE A 153 -12.25 -1.82 -12.24
CA ILE A 153 -12.22 -3.21 -12.68
C ILE A 153 -12.44 -4.13 -11.48
N ALA A 154 -11.73 -3.89 -10.37
CA ALA A 154 -11.88 -4.65 -9.15
C ALA A 154 -13.31 -4.58 -8.59
N ASP A 155 -13.91 -3.38 -8.54
CA ASP A 155 -15.28 -3.19 -8.04
C ASP A 155 -16.30 -4.05 -8.81
N ARG A 156 -16.16 -4.12 -10.14
CA ARG A 156 -17.02 -4.92 -11.04
C ARG A 156 -16.79 -6.42 -11.00
N LEU A 157 -15.62 -6.87 -10.58
CA LEU A 157 -15.29 -8.31 -10.50
C LEU A 157 -15.66 -8.91 -9.14
N ILE A 158 -15.61 -8.10 -8.09
CA ILE A 158 -15.89 -8.51 -6.72
C ILE A 158 -17.37 -8.32 -6.36
N GLY A 159 -18.04 -7.35 -6.98
CA GLY A 159 -19.48 -7.12 -6.89
C GLY A 159 -20.23 -7.61 -8.11
#